data_AF-A0A2D6FL35-F1
#
_entry.id   AF-A0A2D6FL35-F1
#
_cell.length_a   1.000
_cell.length_b   1.000
_cell.length_c   1.000
_cell.angle_alpha   90.00
_cell.angle_beta   90.00
_cell.angle_gamma   90.00
#
_symmetry.space_group_name_H-M   'P 1'
#
loop_
_entity.id
_entity.type
_entity.pdbx_description
1 polymer ?
#
loop_
_entity_poly.entity_id
_entity_poly.type
_entity_poly.pdbx_seq_one_letter_code
_entity_poly.pdbx_strand_id
1 'polypeptide(L)'
;MAVYRSDQAQLTFGSEAAPGGYAMNFPQPALVTSSPGNGVTSAAANAGATKITVTEAAAFAVNDDVLIGPLIGGTGTTGEAEVRRVVLREGSANPYTLFLDAPLAFFHATGTDVDQVDTSGAHTTNAADITIDQVPGVYDTVDVPDMVPTFEPRYFLGTQSKRNFFTVLKGQQAFTGSIAGFVLLNGRALRYPFGKVVSSPSAIVGSANTITLNDTGWPGHKKGDIYIKYDGTNADTVVADVILSIDYGSATKAEIRKVVSTQATGTIARLDYPLQFDHDDNVAVRRIAATGIVYTHNILETVDLDTVSWHVHMRDSAETAANDFDRTYFGGLIGSASIAADEGGMLNMSWDGVNFLGMKHNQVFKTNATTHIPHAGVMHKITSGDVDFPTSNPYFFSQGSVKLFGVEVARVRNFNLTVANGEEPRYYIQRRHGEQRGPTEIREQRREYSMAVTLALPDSQASTATATTLFKEFMYEADYGSGIKGFNIELTFTRGANDKITIRIPDDYTSGDEGTGADVGGNQIGAILRSATHNITGDNPVQVDADILFRNLKIEVTDGLYYYP
;
A
#
# COMPACT_ATOMS: atom_id res chain seq x y z
N MET A 1 21.97 -10.62 26.64
CA MET A 1 21.40 -10.97 25.33
C MET A 1 19.99 -10.47 25.37
N ALA A 2 19.57 -9.63 24.42
CA ALA A 2 18.18 -9.19 24.35
C ALA A 2 17.30 -10.41 24.08
N VAL A 3 16.16 -10.51 24.77
CA VAL A 3 15.17 -11.56 24.59
C VAL A 3 13.90 -10.90 24.08
N TYR A 4 13.58 -11.12 22.81
CA TYR A 4 12.37 -10.58 22.20
C TYR A 4 11.22 -11.56 22.39
N ARG A 5 10.05 -11.03 22.72
CA ARG A 5 8.83 -11.83 22.88
C ARG A 5 7.83 -11.44 21.80
N SER A 6 7.11 -12.43 21.27
CA SER A 6 6.12 -12.22 20.20
C SER A 6 4.91 -11.41 20.65
N ASP A 7 4.55 -11.45 21.95
CA ASP A 7 3.46 -10.65 22.53
C ASP A 7 3.74 -9.14 22.55
N GLN A 8 5.00 -8.75 22.33
CA GLN A 8 5.43 -7.35 22.25
C GLN A 8 5.77 -6.93 20.81
N ALA A 9 5.56 -7.80 19.83
CA ALA A 9 5.80 -7.49 18.43
C ALA A 9 4.63 -6.69 17.87
N GLN A 10 4.95 -5.63 17.15
CA GLN A 10 3.97 -4.77 16.50
C GLN A 10 4.29 -4.68 15.02
N LEU A 11 3.35 -5.10 14.17
CA LEU A 11 3.35 -4.86 12.74
C LEU A 11 2.56 -3.60 12.42
N THR A 12 3.18 -2.68 11.70
CA THR A 12 2.51 -1.60 10.99
C THR A 12 2.78 -1.69 9.49
N PHE A 13 1.97 -1.00 8.70
CA PHE A 13 2.15 -0.86 7.26
C PHE A 13 1.96 0.59 6.81
N GLY A 14 2.39 0.88 5.59
CA GLY A 14 2.23 2.17 4.94
C GLY A 14 2.29 2.02 3.43
N SER A 15 1.76 3.00 2.70
CA SER A 15 1.80 3.01 1.25
C SER A 15 3.14 3.52 0.72
N GLU A 16 3.49 3.05 -0.47
CA GLU A 16 4.70 3.47 -1.16
C GLU A 16 4.35 4.30 -2.40
N ALA A 17 5.21 5.26 -2.70
CA ALA A 17 5.08 6.07 -3.92
C ALA A 17 5.33 5.24 -5.18
N ALA A 18 6.26 4.28 -5.09
CA ALA A 18 6.63 3.35 -6.14
C ALA A 18 7.17 2.06 -5.49
N PRO A 19 7.30 0.94 -6.23
CA PRO A 19 7.81 -0.31 -5.68
C PRO A 19 9.15 -0.15 -4.96
N GLY A 20 9.15 -0.31 -3.64
CA GLY A 20 10.29 -0.18 -2.73
C GLY A 20 10.62 1.26 -2.30
N GLY A 21 9.89 2.25 -2.81
CA GLY A 21 9.99 3.66 -2.44
C GLY A 21 9.22 3.97 -1.15
N TYR A 22 9.64 3.36 -0.04
CA TYR A 22 8.99 3.52 1.25
C TYR A 22 9.21 4.91 1.84
N ALA A 23 8.13 5.61 2.17
CA ALA A 23 8.18 6.99 2.62
C ALA A 23 8.72 7.08 4.06
N MET A 24 9.99 7.42 4.19
CA MET A 24 10.57 7.89 5.45
C MET A 24 11.20 9.25 5.21
N ASN A 25 10.49 10.30 5.62
CA ASN A 25 11.00 11.66 5.52
C ASN A 25 12.04 11.89 6.64
N PHE A 26 13.29 12.16 6.29
CA PHE A 26 14.37 12.44 7.23
C PHE A 26 14.81 13.89 7.10
N PRO A 27 14.05 14.87 7.63
CA PRO A 27 14.35 16.28 7.41
C PRO A 27 15.58 16.79 8.18
N GLN A 28 16.00 16.07 9.23
CA GLN A 28 17.12 16.47 10.11
C GLN A 28 17.95 15.27 10.59
N PRO A 29 18.64 14.54 9.70
CA PRO A 29 19.66 13.61 10.15
C PRO A 29 20.86 14.39 10.72
N ALA A 30 21.58 13.80 11.66
CA ALA A 30 22.92 14.27 11.98
C ALA A 30 23.78 14.20 10.70
N LEU A 31 24.41 15.30 10.32
CA LEU A 31 25.30 15.36 9.17
C LEU A 31 26.76 15.31 9.60
N VAL A 32 27.62 14.82 8.71
CA VAL A 32 29.08 14.85 8.92
C VAL A 32 29.56 16.31 8.84
N THR A 33 29.70 16.95 10.00
CA THR A 33 30.12 18.36 10.15
C THR A 33 31.51 18.70 9.57
N SER A 34 32.28 17.68 9.18
CA SER A 34 33.64 17.81 8.64
C SER A 34 33.78 17.37 7.17
N SER A 35 32.69 17.02 6.47
CA SER A 35 32.79 16.61 5.06
C SER A 35 32.72 17.83 4.12
N PRO A 36 33.69 18.01 3.19
CA PRO A 36 33.79 19.20 2.36
C PRO A 36 32.95 19.07 1.08
N GLY A 37 31.77 19.70 1.07
CA GLY A 37 31.07 20.09 -0.15
C GLY A 37 29.89 19.19 -0.51
N ASN A 38 28.69 19.68 -0.22
CA ASN A 38 27.41 19.12 -0.62
C ASN A 38 27.41 18.77 -2.11
N GLY A 39 26.95 17.57 -2.44
CA GLY A 39 26.65 17.19 -3.82
C GLY A 39 25.30 17.76 -4.23
N VAL A 40 25.05 17.82 -5.53
CA VAL A 40 23.70 18.05 -6.06
C VAL A 40 23.37 17.02 -7.12
N THR A 41 22.10 16.65 -7.23
CA THR A 41 21.63 15.79 -8.32
C THR A 41 21.87 16.50 -9.66
N SER A 42 22.49 15.82 -10.62
CA SER A 42 22.73 16.37 -11.96
C SER A 42 21.55 16.16 -12.92
N ALA A 43 20.57 15.36 -12.50
CA ALA A 43 19.34 15.06 -13.21
C ALA A 43 18.24 14.72 -12.20
N ALA A 44 16.99 14.97 -12.58
CA ALA A 44 15.84 14.57 -11.78
C ALA A 44 15.80 13.05 -11.56
N ALA A 45 15.39 12.64 -10.38
CA ALA A 45 15.21 11.26 -9.98
C ALA A 45 13.77 11.07 -9.45
N ASN A 46 12.99 10.23 -10.13
CA ASN A 46 11.62 9.95 -9.73
C ASN A 46 11.57 9.03 -8.49
N ALA A 47 10.43 9.01 -7.79
CA ALA A 47 10.13 7.93 -6.86
C ALA A 47 10.27 6.56 -7.56
N GLY A 48 10.82 5.58 -6.85
CA GLY A 48 11.19 4.27 -7.41
C GLY A 48 12.55 4.24 -8.11
N ALA A 49 13.21 5.40 -8.31
CA ALA A 49 14.57 5.41 -8.84
C ALA A 49 15.52 4.73 -7.84
N THR A 50 16.44 3.93 -8.37
CA THR A 50 17.38 3.14 -7.56
C THR A 50 18.82 3.60 -7.70
N LYS A 51 18.98 4.71 -8.41
CA LYS A 51 20.24 5.38 -8.63
C LYS A 51 19.99 6.87 -8.83
N ILE A 52 20.98 7.66 -8.44
CA ILE A 52 21.03 9.10 -8.69
C ILE A 52 22.36 9.44 -9.36
N THR A 53 22.37 10.51 -10.14
CA THR A 53 23.62 11.04 -10.70
C THR A 53 23.93 12.33 -9.97
N VAL A 54 25.14 12.45 -9.45
CA VAL A 54 25.54 13.55 -8.57
C VAL A 54 26.72 14.31 -9.13
N THR A 55 26.68 15.62 -8.92
CA THR A 55 27.73 16.59 -9.17
C THR A 55 28.24 17.06 -7.82
N GLU A 56 29.49 16.75 -7.44
CA GLU A 56 30.03 17.08 -6.12
C GLU A 56 31.48 17.61 -6.21
N ALA A 57 31.94 18.30 -5.15
CA ALA A 57 33.31 18.75 -4.92
C ALA A 57 34.19 17.70 -4.19
N ALA A 58 33.64 16.94 -3.25
CA ALA A 58 34.22 15.70 -2.72
C ALA A 58 33.52 14.48 -3.34
N ALA A 59 33.71 13.27 -2.82
CA ALA A 59 33.15 12.10 -3.48
C ALA A 59 32.63 11.05 -2.48
N PHE A 60 31.33 10.76 -2.52
CA PHE A 60 30.68 9.69 -1.76
C PHE A 60 31.32 8.31 -2.01
N ALA A 61 31.45 7.52 -0.96
CA ALA A 61 31.98 6.17 -0.99
C ALA A 61 30.86 5.12 -0.86
N VAL A 62 31.18 3.87 -1.23
CA VAL A 62 30.28 2.74 -0.98
C VAL A 62 30.14 2.52 0.53
N ASN A 63 28.91 2.28 0.97
CA ASN A 63 28.41 2.20 2.34
C ASN A 63 28.21 3.53 3.07
N ASP A 64 28.44 4.67 2.43
CA ASP A 64 28.01 5.95 2.99
C ASP A 64 26.48 6.02 2.98
N ASP A 65 25.92 6.51 4.08
CA ASP A 65 24.53 6.95 4.13
C ASP A 65 24.49 8.41 3.67
N VAL A 66 23.62 8.69 2.70
CA VAL A 66 23.44 10.02 2.10
C VAL A 66 22.00 10.48 2.31
N LEU A 67 21.86 11.74 2.71
CA LEU A 67 20.63 12.51 2.67
C LEU A 67 20.43 13.03 1.24
N ILE A 68 19.25 12.86 0.69
CA ILE A 68 18.84 13.40 -0.61
C ILE A 68 17.64 14.28 -0.34
N GLY A 69 17.74 15.58 -0.62
CA GLY A 69 16.72 16.57 -0.28
C GLY A 69 17.28 17.73 0.56
N PRO A 70 16.48 18.79 0.76
CA PRO A 70 16.95 19.97 1.50
C PRO A 70 17.14 19.64 2.98
N LEU A 71 18.24 20.16 3.55
CA LEU A 71 18.37 20.25 5.01
C LEU A 71 17.31 21.19 5.56
N ILE A 72 16.41 20.67 6.41
CA ILE A 72 15.46 21.50 7.14
C ILE A 72 16.17 22.07 8.38
N GLY A 73 17.23 22.86 8.15
CA GLY A 73 18.10 23.43 9.20
C GLY A 73 17.83 24.89 9.57
N GLY A 74 16.78 25.51 9.03
CA GLY A 74 16.45 26.92 9.29
C GLY A 74 15.00 27.25 8.94
N THR A 75 14.51 28.39 9.43
CA THR A 75 13.18 28.92 9.09
C THR A 75 13.12 29.22 7.58
N GLY A 76 12.64 28.28 6.77
CA GLY A 76 12.32 28.55 5.37
C GLY A 76 12.55 27.44 4.34
N THR A 77 13.31 26.37 4.62
CA THR A 77 13.46 25.26 3.67
C THR A 77 12.40 24.18 3.91
N THR A 78 11.45 24.06 2.99
CA THR A 78 10.42 23.01 2.95
C THR A 78 10.70 22.10 1.76
N GLY A 79 10.70 20.80 1.96
CA GLY A 79 10.82 19.82 0.88
C GLY A 79 11.04 18.42 1.43
N GLU A 80 10.86 17.46 0.55
CA GLU A 80 11.04 16.03 0.81
C GLU A 80 12.53 15.71 0.99
N ALA A 81 12.86 15.02 2.07
CA ALA A 81 14.23 14.59 2.33
C ALA A 81 14.25 13.12 2.75
N GLU A 82 15.16 12.32 2.22
CA GLU A 82 15.27 10.91 2.57
C GLU A 82 16.72 10.43 2.68
N VAL A 83 16.96 9.44 3.55
CA VAL A 83 18.28 8.83 3.71
C VAL A 83 18.35 7.51 2.96
N ARG A 84 19.41 7.35 2.17
CA ARG A 84 19.71 6.13 1.41
C ARG A 84 21.18 5.76 1.55
N ARG A 85 21.49 4.47 1.45
CA ARG A 85 22.86 3.99 1.47
C ARG A 85 23.40 3.80 0.06
N VAL A 86 24.63 4.23 -0.17
CA VAL A 86 25.36 3.97 -1.41
C VAL A 86 25.82 2.51 -1.42
N VAL A 87 25.30 1.71 -2.35
CA VAL A 87 25.70 0.30 -2.56
C VAL A 87 26.77 0.18 -3.63
N LEU A 88 26.74 1.06 -4.62
CA LEU A 88 27.74 1.11 -5.68
C LEU A 88 27.92 2.55 -6.15
N ARG A 89 29.15 2.87 -6.54
CA ARG A 89 29.48 4.09 -7.27
C ARG A 89 30.05 3.75 -8.64
N GLU A 90 29.49 4.35 -9.67
CA GLU A 90 29.99 4.27 -11.05
C GLU A 90 30.50 5.65 -11.50
N GLY A 91 31.73 5.68 -12.04
CA GLY A 91 32.40 6.91 -12.47
C GLY A 91 33.33 7.49 -11.41
N SER A 92 34.51 7.92 -11.85
CA SER A 92 35.54 8.55 -11.01
C SER A 92 35.60 10.07 -11.17
N ALA A 93 34.86 10.63 -12.14
CA ALA A 93 34.80 12.05 -12.45
C ALA A 93 33.35 12.55 -12.37
N ASN A 94 33.18 13.83 -12.07
CA ASN A 94 31.90 14.50 -11.99
C ASN A 94 31.31 14.73 -13.42
N PRO A 95 30.04 14.37 -13.70
CA PRO A 95 29.09 13.72 -12.78
C PRO A 95 29.32 12.20 -12.68
N TYR A 96 29.03 11.63 -11.52
CA TYR A 96 29.11 10.18 -11.27
C TYR A 96 27.79 9.64 -10.72
N THR A 97 27.57 8.33 -10.82
CA THR A 97 26.30 7.68 -10.45
C THR A 97 26.44 6.91 -9.14
N LEU A 98 25.49 7.12 -8.24
CA LEU A 98 25.32 6.36 -7.01
C LEU A 98 24.15 5.39 -7.18
N PHE A 99 24.34 4.14 -6.80
CA PHE A 99 23.29 3.13 -6.67
C PHE A 99 22.90 3.01 -5.20
N LEU A 100 21.60 2.95 -4.94
CA LEU A 100 21.03 3.03 -3.62
C LEU A 100 20.60 1.66 -3.09
N ASP A 101 20.54 1.50 -1.78
CA ASP A 101 20.11 0.30 -1.07
C ASP A 101 18.62 0.00 -1.21
N ALA A 102 17.82 1.05 -1.33
CA ALA A 102 16.39 1.00 -1.60
C ALA A 102 16.01 2.06 -2.65
N PRO A 103 14.93 1.85 -3.41
CA PRO A 103 14.35 2.87 -4.27
C PRO A 103 14.00 4.17 -3.51
N LEU A 104 14.05 5.31 -4.20
CA LEU A 104 13.63 6.61 -3.65
C LEU A 104 12.13 6.62 -3.39
N ALA A 105 11.72 7.23 -2.28
CA ALA A 105 10.31 7.43 -1.96
C ALA A 105 9.73 8.69 -2.60
N PHE A 106 10.58 9.69 -2.86
CA PHE A 106 10.17 11.00 -3.30
C PHE A 106 10.73 11.34 -4.68
N PHE A 107 10.09 12.28 -5.35
CA PHE A 107 10.67 12.92 -6.52
C PHE A 107 11.75 13.92 -6.08
N HIS A 108 12.94 13.83 -6.67
CA HIS A 108 14.03 14.78 -6.47
C HIS A 108 14.32 15.49 -7.78
N ALA A 109 14.13 16.81 -7.82
CA ALA A 109 14.44 17.62 -8.99
C ALA A 109 15.95 17.60 -9.33
N THR A 110 16.30 18.13 -10.50
CA THR A 110 17.71 18.46 -10.78
C THR A 110 18.18 19.56 -9.84
N GLY A 111 19.38 19.41 -9.29
CA GLY A 111 19.96 20.37 -8.36
C GLY A 111 19.56 20.15 -6.90
N THR A 112 18.88 19.05 -6.57
CA THR A 112 18.58 18.67 -5.19
C THR A 112 19.87 18.34 -4.44
N ASP A 113 19.99 18.87 -3.22
CA ASP A 113 21.14 18.64 -2.35
C ASP A 113 21.30 17.16 -1.99
N VAL A 114 22.55 16.71 -1.93
CA VAL A 114 22.96 15.38 -1.48
C VAL A 114 24.08 15.56 -0.46
N ASP A 115 23.86 15.07 0.76
CA ASP A 115 24.76 15.27 1.90
C ASP A 115 25.10 13.96 2.61
N GLN A 116 26.31 13.84 3.15
CA GLN A 116 26.70 12.65 3.91
C GLN A 116 26.13 12.70 5.34
N VAL A 117 25.48 11.60 5.73
CA VAL A 117 24.86 11.41 7.05
C VAL A 117 25.89 10.88 8.05
N ASP A 118 25.92 11.48 9.24
CA ASP A 118 26.64 10.95 10.39
C ASP A 118 25.77 9.89 11.08
N THR A 119 26.03 8.62 10.78
CA THR A 119 25.32 7.47 11.35
C THR A 119 25.63 7.23 12.83
N SER A 120 26.61 7.94 13.41
CA SER A 120 26.96 7.84 14.83
C SER A 120 26.26 8.90 15.69
N GLY A 121 25.68 9.92 15.06
CA GLY A 121 24.94 10.99 15.70
C GLY A 121 23.51 10.60 16.09
N ALA A 122 22.90 11.41 16.96
CA ALA A 122 21.47 11.28 17.25
C ALA A 122 20.67 11.80 16.05
N HIS A 123 19.78 10.96 15.51
CA HIS A 123 18.82 11.38 14.49
C HIS A 123 17.50 11.77 15.17
N THR A 124 17.03 13.00 14.95
CA THR A 124 15.75 13.44 15.49
C THR A 124 14.62 13.00 14.57
N THR A 125 13.68 12.23 15.11
CA THR A 125 12.44 11.82 14.41
C THR A 125 11.28 12.68 14.89
N ASN A 126 10.51 13.26 13.98
CA ASN A 126 9.21 13.85 14.31
C ASN A 126 8.11 12.82 14.00
N ALA A 127 7.10 12.71 14.87
CA ALA A 127 5.97 11.81 14.64
C ALA A 127 5.27 12.10 13.30
N ALA A 128 5.22 13.37 12.87
CA ALA A 128 4.65 13.74 11.58
C ALA A 128 5.41 13.16 10.37
N ASP A 129 6.69 12.79 10.52
CA ASP A 129 7.52 12.22 9.45
C ASP A 129 7.40 10.70 9.33
N ILE A 130 6.62 10.05 10.20
CA ILE A 130 6.36 8.61 10.19
C ILE A 130 5.07 8.36 9.39
N THR A 131 5.16 7.56 8.33
CA THR A 131 4.01 7.25 7.44
C THR A 131 3.67 5.74 7.39
N ILE A 132 4.51 4.90 8.00
CA ILE A 132 4.29 3.45 8.13
C ILE A 132 3.69 3.17 9.52
N ASP A 133 2.56 3.80 9.81
CA ASP A 133 1.93 3.89 11.12
C ASP A 133 0.59 3.14 11.23
N GLN A 134 0.17 2.46 10.16
CA GLN A 134 -1.16 1.85 10.06
C GLN A 134 -1.15 0.39 10.52
N VAL A 135 -2.23 -0.08 11.13
CA VAL A 135 -2.43 -1.52 11.42
C VAL A 135 -3.57 -2.10 10.57
N PRO A 136 -3.43 -3.33 10.03
CA PRO A 136 -4.39 -3.88 9.07
C PRO A 136 -5.74 -4.22 9.73
N GLY A 137 -5.71 -4.47 11.03
CA GLY A 137 -6.85 -4.86 11.85
C GLY A 137 -6.37 -5.53 13.13
N VAL A 138 -7.25 -6.31 13.76
CA VAL A 138 -6.85 -7.18 14.88
C VAL A 138 -6.34 -8.49 14.32
N TYR A 139 -5.03 -8.74 14.43
CA TYR A 139 -4.37 -9.98 14.03
C TYR A 139 -3.79 -10.70 15.24
N ASP A 140 -3.62 -12.02 15.12
CA ASP A 140 -2.95 -12.84 16.14
C ASP A 140 -1.53 -13.22 15.69
N THR A 141 -1.38 -13.58 14.42
CA THR A 141 -0.10 -14.04 13.85
C THR A 141 0.24 -13.30 12.57
N VAL A 142 1.54 -13.07 12.39
CA VAL A 142 2.15 -12.49 11.20
C VAL A 142 3.39 -13.32 10.89
N ASP A 143 3.47 -13.82 9.67
CA ASP A 143 4.69 -14.40 9.13
C ASP A 143 5.49 -13.28 8.49
N VAL A 144 6.55 -12.89 9.17
CA VAL A 144 7.40 -11.78 8.75
C VAL A 144 8.31 -12.24 7.59
N PRO A 145 8.46 -11.44 6.51
CA PRO A 145 9.20 -11.81 5.30
C PRO A 145 10.72 -11.78 5.48
N ASP A 146 11.22 -12.63 6.39
CA ASP A 146 12.64 -12.71 6.68
C ASP A 146 13.43 -13.29 5.52
N MET A 147 14.66 -12.78 5.35
CA MET A 147 15.54 -13.17 4.25
C MET A 147 15.83 -14.68 4.29
N VAL A 148 15.34 -15.42 3.29
CA VAL A 148 15.69 -16.84 3.09
C VAL A 148 16.69 -16.96 1.94
N PRO A 149 18.00 -17.10 2.21
CA PRO A 149 18.99 -17.32 1.17
C PRO A 149 18.99 -18.78 0.73
N THR A 150 19.12 -19.00 -0.58
CA THR A 150 19.49 -20.32 -1.13
C THR A 150 21.01 -20.46 -1.15
N PHE A 151 21.51 -21.68 -0.95
CA PHE A 151 22.95 -21.98 -0.98
C PHE A 151 23.21 -23.12 -1.96
N GLU A 152 24.05 -22.87 -2.96
CA GLU A 152 24.38 -23.86 -3.99
C GLU A 152 25.80 -24.42 -3.78
N PRO A 153 25.94 -25.69 -3.37
CA PRO A 153 27.24 -26.33 -3.25
C PRO A 153 27.77 -26.71 -4.65
N ARG A 154 29.02 -26.34 -4.94
CA ARG A 154 29.73 -26.82 -6.14
C ARG A 154 30.62 -28.01 -5.80
N TYR A 155 30.47 -29.07 -6.59
CA TYR A 155 31.22 -30.32 -6.47
C TYR A 155 32.20 -30.47 -7.64
N PHE A 156 33.39 -31.00 -7.37
CA PHE A 156 34.24 -31.58 -8.40
C PHE A 156 33.98 -33.09 -8.50
N LEU A 157 34.24 -33.68 -9.67
CA LEU A 157 34.40 -35.13 -9.83
C LEU A 157 35.72 -35.54 -9.15
N GLY A 158 35.68 -35.82 -7.86
CA GLY A 158 36.80 -36.43 -7.13
C GLY A 158 36.86 -37.94 -7.36
N THR A 159 38.07 -38.46 -7.59
CA THR A 159 38.36 -39.90 -7.71
C THR A 159 37.93 -40.66 -6.45
N GLN A 160 37.09 -41.69 -6.65
CA GLN A 160 36.71 -42.78 -5.73
C GLN A 160 36.90 -42.52 -4.22
N SER A 161 35.96 -41.80 -3.60
CA SER A 161 35.15 -42.33 -2.49
C SER A 161 34.42 -41.30 -1.64
N LYS A 162 34.62 -39.97 -1.80
CA LYS A 162 33.80 -38.96 -1.09
C LYS A 162 33.59 -37.70 -1.95
N ARG A 163 32.33 -37.39 -2.29
CA ARG A 163 31.94 -36.10 -2.89
C ARG A 163 31.95 -35.03 -1.80
N ASN A 164 33.02 -34.25 -1.69
CA ASN A 164 33.06 -33.06 -0.84
C ASN A 164 32.75 -31.81 -1.69
N PHE A 165 31.94 -30.87 -1.16
CA PHE A 165 31.76 -29.57 -1.78
C PHE A 165 33.03 -28.73 -1.58
N PHE A 166 33.46 -27.98 -2.61
CA PHE A 166 34.68 -27.15 -2.54
C PHE A 166 34.35 -25.67 -2.28
N THR A 167 33.20 -25.20 -2.76
CA THR A 167 32.69 -23.86 -2.47
C THR A 167 31.18 -23.88 -2.40
N VAL A 168 30.62 -23.03 -1.54
CA VAL A 168 29.18 -22.76 -1.47
C VAL A 168 28.95 -21.35 -2.00
N LEU A 169 28.08 -21.22 -2.99
CA LEU A 169 27.68 -19.91 -3.51
C LEU A 169 26.35 -19.48 -2.90
N LYS A 170 26.23 -18.20 -2.55
CA LYS A 170 24.95 -17.59 -2.21
C LYS A 170 24.08 -17.55 -3.49
N GLY A 171 22.93 -18.19 -3.45
CA GLY A 171 21.91 -18.15 -4.50
C GLY A 171 21.00 -16.94 -4.34
N GLN A 172 19.74 -17.07 -4.77
CA GLN A 172 18.68 -16.08 -4.64
C GLN A 172 18.25 -15.91 -3.18
N GLN A 173 17.76 -14.72 -2.85
CA GLN A 173 17.07 -14.41 -1.60
C GLN A 173 15.58 -14.20 -1.89
N ALA A 174 14.74 -14.70 -0.99
CA ALA A 174 13.29 -14.45 -1.00
C ALA A 174 12.89 -13.70 0.28
N PHE A 175 11.88 -12.84 0.14
CA PHE A 175 11.25 -12.08 1.21
C PHE A 175 9.74 -12.25 1.04
N THR A 176 9.19 -13.29 1.68
CA THR A 176 7.77 -13.65 1.54
C THR A 176 7.14 -13.71 2.92
N GLY A 177 6.06 -12.97 3.11
CA GLY A 177 5.33 -12.87 4.38
C GLY A 177 3.83 -13.04 4.18
N SER A 178 3.10 -13.14 5.29
CA SER A 178 1.65 -13.28 5.28
C SER A 178 1.03 -12.82 6.60
N ILE A 179 -0.24 -12.43 6.52
CA ILE A 179 -1.12 -12.23 7.67
C ILE A 179 -2.31 -13.17 7.48
N ALA A 180 -2.27 -14.32 8.15
CA ALA A 180 -3.19 -15.44 7.92
C ALA A 180 -4.67 -15.12 8.22
N GLY A 181 -4.93 -14.04 8.95
CA GLY A 181 -6.27 -13.54 9.21
C GLY A 181 -6.26 -12.39 10.20
N PHE A 182 -7.06 -11.38 9.93
CA PHE A 182 -7.28 -10.25 10.80
C PHE A 182 -8.74 -9.76 10.71
N VAL A 183 -9.26 -9.28 11.83
CA VAL A 183 -10.58 -8.66 11.90
C VAL A 183 -10.49 -7.28 11.27
N LEU A 184 -11.30 -7.03 10.24
CA LEU A 184 -11.29 -5.76 9.52
C LEU A 184 -12.00 -4.67 10.33
N LEU A 185 -11.24 -3.66 10.79
CA LEU A 185 -11.76 -2.51 11.55
C LEU A 185 -12.01 -1.28 10.66
N ASN A 186 -11.32 -1.16 9.54
CA ASN A 186 -11.50 -0.13 8.52
C ASN A 186 -11.14 -0.73 7.15
N GLY A 187 -11.43 -0.04 6.05
CA GLY A 187 -11.11 -0.57 4.72
C GLY A 187 -9.70 -0.23 4.22
N ARG A 188 -8.79 0.28 5.06
CA ARG A 188 -7.44 0.71 4.63
C ARG A 188 -6.64 -0.43 3.99
N ALA A 189 -6.81 -1.65 4.52
CA ALA A 189 -6.13 -2.85 4.01
C ALA A 189 -6.68 -3.36 2.66
N LEU A 190 -7.88 -2.94 2.26
CA LEU A 190 -8.56 -3.42 1.05
C LEU A 190 -7.96 -2.83 -0.24
N ARG A 191 -7.15 -1.78 -0.16
CA ARG A 191 -6.56 -1.21 -1.37
C ARG A 191 -5.58 -2.18 -2.03
N TYR A 192 -4.60 -2.64 -1.26
CA TYR A 192 -3.40 -3.32 -1.78
C TYR A 192 -3.66 -4.59 -2.60
N PRO A 193 -4.64 -5.45 -2.28
CA PRO A 193 -4.92 -6.60 -3.13
C PRO A 193 -5.91 -6.33 -4.26
N PHE A 194 -6.67 -5.23 -4.23
CA PHE A 194 -7.79 -4.97 -5.15
C PHE A 194 -7.54 -3.83 -6.15
N GLY A 195 -6.81 -2.78 -5.78
CA GLY A 195 -6.51 -1.67 -6.71
C GLY A 195 -6.20 -0.35 -6.02
N LYS A 196 -6.71 0.76 -6.56
CA LYS A 196 -6.43 2.14 -6.10
C LYS A 196 -7.66 2.77 -5.46
N VAL A 197 -7.44 3.71 -4.54
CA VAL A 197 -8.52 4.37 -3.82
C VAL A 197 -8.75 5.79 -4.36
N VAL A 198 -9.99 6.10 -4.71
CA VAL A 198 -10.45 7.47 -4.98
C VAL A 198 -11.43 7.88 -3.91
N SER A 199 -11.23 9.06 -3.31
CA SER A 199 -11.97 9.49 -2.13
C SER A 199 -12.77 10.76 -2.39
N SER A 200 -14.04 10.77 -1.99
CA SER A 200 -14.90 11.95 -2.08
C SER A 200 -15.57 12.27 -0.74
N PRO A 201 -15.61 13.55 -0.32
CA PRO A 201 -16.31 13.96 0.89
C PRO A 201 -17.81 14.21 0.61
N SER A 202 -18.66 13.95 1.60
CA SER A 202 -20.10 14.23 1.51
C SER A 202 -20.44 15.73 1.47
N ALA A 203 -19.54 16.60 1.96
CA ALA A 203 -19.70 18.05 1.92
C ALA A 203 -18.37 18.79 1.88
N ILE A 204 -18.34 19.88 1.10
CA ILE A 204 -17.25 20.85 1.02
C ILE A 204 -17.68 22.18 1.61
N VAL A 205 -16.72 22.98 2.10
CA VAL A 205 -17.00 24.39 2.39
C VAL A 205 -17.21 25.10 1.05
N GLY A 206 -18.18 26.04 1.00
CA GLY A 206 -18.66 26.65 -0.25
C GLY A 206 -17.55 27.18 -1.18
N SER A 207 -17.91 27.43 -2.45
CA SER A 207 -16.98 27.68 -3.57
C SER A 207 -15.94 28.79 -3.36
N ALA A 208 -16.18 29.71 -2.41
CA ALA A 208 -15.21 30.73 -1.98
C ALA A 208 -13.92 30.16 -1.36
N ASN A 209 -13.88 28.87 -0.98
CA ASN A 209 -12.71 28.19 -0.42
C ASN A 209 -12.10 27.17 -1.39
N THR A 210 -12.05 27.55 -2.67
CA THR A 210 -11.29 26.82 -3.68
C THR A 210 -9.94 27.51 -3.86
N ILE A 211 -8.88 26.72 -3.81
CA ILE A 211 -7.52 27.09 -4.19
C ILE A 211 -7.08 26.17 -5.33
N THR A 212 -6.00 26.52 -6.01
CA THR A 212 -5.41 25.63 -7.02
C THR A 212 -3.98 25.24 -6.65
N LEU A 213 -3.60 24.03 -7.07
CA LEU A 213 -2.20 23.62 -7.09
C LEU A 213 -1.41 24.52 -8.05
N ASN A 214 -0.17 24.84 -7.69
CA ASN A 214 0.67 25.77 -8.45
C ASN A 214 2.09 25.24 -8.66
N ASP A 215 2.42 24.95 -9.91
CA ASP A 215 3.73 24.43 -10.33
C ASP A 215 4.77 25.52 -10.60
N THR A 216 4.40 26.80 -10.50
CA THR A 216 5.34 27.90 -10.80
C THR A 216 6.51 27.87 -9.83
N GLY A 217 7.69 27.46 -10.30
CA GLY A 217 8.88 27.29 -9.45
C GLY A 217 8.76 26.11 -8.47
N TRP A 218 7.98 25.09 -8.83
CA TRP A 218 7.81 23.83 -8.12
C TRP A 218 7.92 22.68 -9.14
N PRO A 219 8.45 21.51 -8.78
CA PRO A 219 8.68 20.41 -9.73
C PRO A 219 7.42 19.65 -10.21
N GLY A 220 6.22 20.13 -9.88
CA GLY A 220 4.98 19.37 -9.99
C GLY A 220 4.59 18.70 -8.68
N HIS A 221 3.35 18.21 -8.59
CA HIS A 221 2.86 17.42 -7.45
C HIS A 221 2.80 15.95 -7.86
N LYS A 222 3.80 15.19 -7.45
CA LYS A 222 4.00 13.79 -7.82
C LYS A 222 3.50 12.86 -6.74
N LYS A 223 3.12 11.64 -7.14
CA LYS A 223 2.88 10.54 -6.21
C LYS A 223 4.09 10.37 -5.31
N GLY A 224 3.87 10.34 -4.00
CA GLY A 224 4.91 10.31 -2.98
C GLY A 224 5.18 11.65 -2.30
N ASP A 225 4.85 12.78 -2.94
CA ASP A 225 5.14 14.10 -2.37
C ASP A 225 4.32 14.33 -1.09
N ILE A 226 4.95 14.92 -0.08
CA ILE A 226 4.31 15.26 1.20
C ILE A 226 4.05 16.77 1.25
N TYR A 227 4.80 17.55 0.47
CA TYR A 227 4.62 18.98 0.36
C TYR A 227 3.86 19.32 -0.92
N ILE A 228 2.87 20.20 -0.79
CA ILE A 228 2.16 20.76 -1.93
C ILE A 228 2.36 22.27 -1.98
N LYS A 229 2.53 22.79 -3.19
CA LYS A 229 2.46 24.22 -3.46
C LYS A 229 1.10 24.61 -4.02
N TYR A 230 0.53 25.68 -3.49
CA TYR A 230 -0.74 26.25 -3.95
C TYR A 230 -0.58 27.69 -4.45
N ASP A 231 -1.63 28.22 -5.06
CA ASP A 231 -1.65 29.56 -5.69
C ASP A 231 -1.63 30.75 -4.69
N GLY A 232 -1.75 30.48 -3.40
CA GLY A 232 -1.79 31.50 -2.34
C GLY A 232 -3.12 32.24 -2.21
N THR A 233 -4.11 31.95 -3.05
CA THR A 233 -5.47 32.48 -2.89
C THR A 233 -6.14 31.82 -1.68
N ASN A 234 -7.11 32.50 -1.07
CA ASN A 234 -7.94 31.98 0.03
C ASN A 234 -7.15 31.19 1.10
N ALA A 235 -6.06 31.79 1.64
CA ALA A 235 -5.12 31.10 2.54
C ALA A 235 -5.77 30.40 3.75
N ASP A 236 -6.94 30.87 4.22
CA ASP A 236 -7.75 30.21 5.25
C ASP A 236 -8.26 28.80 4.86
N THR A 237 -8.15 28.45 3.59
CA THR A 237 -8.45 27.13 3.03
C THR A 237 -7.36 26.13 3.40
N VAL A 238 -6.10 26.57 3.45
CA VAL A 238 -4.93 25.72 3.67
C VAL A 238 -4.22 26.20 4.95
N VAL A 239 -4.69 25.70 6.08
CA VAL A 239 -4.10 25.94 7.41
C VAL A 239 -3.98 24.63 8.15
N ALA A 240 -3.11 24.57 9.17
CA ALA A 240 -2.94 23.38 9.98
C ALA A 240 -4.28 22.83 10.49
N ASP A 241 -4.37 21.51 10.54
CA ASP A 241 -5.53 20.70 10.92
C ASP A 241 -6.75 20.75 9.99
N VAL A 242 -6.69 21.49 8.87
CA VAL A 242 -7.74 21.44 7.86
C VAL A 242 -7.59 20.23 6.94
N ILE A 243 -8.72 19.60 6.63
CA ILE A 243 -8.81 18.52 5.65
C ILE A 243 -9.17 19.11 4.27
N LEU A 244 -8.40 18.69 3.27
CA LEU A 244 -8.49 19.13 1.88
C LEU A 244 -8.91 17.95 1.01
N SER A 245 -9.73 18.23 0.00
CA SER A 245 -9.93 17.36 -1.16
C SER A 245 -9.11 17.93 -2.31
N ILE A 246 -8.13 17.15 -2.77
CA ILE A 246 -7.26 17.46 -3.90
C ILE A 246 -7.86 16.78 -5.13
N ASP A 247 -7.90 17.53 -6.25
CA ASP A 247 -8.61 17.13 -7.47
C ASP A 247 -10.10 16.84 -7.24
N TYR A 248 -10.76 17.76 -6.53
CA TYR A 248 -12.16 17.58 -6.14
C TYR A 248 -13.06 17.32 -7.34
N GLY A 249 -13.79 16.20 -7.31
CA GLY A 249 -14.72 15.78 -8.36
C GLY A 249 -14.09 14.84 -9.40
N SER A 250 -12.79 14.56 -9.31
CA SER A 250 -12.13 13.58 -10.16
C SER A 250 -12.54 12.15 -9.80
N ALA A 251 -13.01 11.39 -10.78
CA ALA A 251 -13.38 9.99 -10.60
C ALA A 251 -12.17 9.05 -10.47
N THR A 252 -10.96 9.52 -10.78
CA THR A 252 -9.76 8.67 -10.91
C THR A 252 -8.58 9.11 -10.05
N LYS A 253 -8.53 10.37 -9.62
CA LYS A 253 -7.40 10.93 -8.86
C LYS A 253 -7.81 11.71 -7.60
N ALA A 254 -9.11 11.89 -7.33
CA ALA A 254 -9.52 12.64 -6.14
C ALA A 254 -9.02 11.96 -4.87
N GLU A 255 -8.32 12.73 -4.04
CA GLU A 255 -7.80 12.25 -2.77
C GLU A 255 -7.98 13.28 -1.66
N ILE A 256 -7.95 12.81 -0.42
CA ILE A 256 -8.25 13.61 0.75
C ILE A 256 -7.05 13.57 1.70
N ARG A 257 -6.62 14.74 2.16
CA ARG A 257 -5.42 14.91 2.98
C ARG A 257 -5.62 15.93 4.07
N LYS A 258 -4.94 15.75 5.20
CA LYS A 258 -4.94 16.72 6.29
C LYS A 258 -3.67 17.57 6.19
N VAL A 259 -3.82 18.88 6.33
CA VAL A 259 -2.68 19.80 6.43
C VAL A 259 -2.09 19.69 7.83
N VAL A 260 -0.83 19.30 7.93
CA VAL A 260 -0.08 19.25 9.20
C VAL A 260 0.45 20.63 9.56
N SER A 261 1.03 21.31 8.58
CA SER A 261 1.60 22.64 8.78
C SER A 261 1.65 23.41 7.46
N THR A 262 1.79 24.72 7.58
CA THR A 262 2.03 25.61 6.43
C THR A 262 3.27 26.44 6.67
N GLN A 263 3.92 26.86 5.59
CA GLN A 263 5.02 27.79 5.68
C GLN A 263 4.50 29.16 6.16
N ALA A 264 5.12 29.73 7.20
CA ALA A 264 4.64 30.94 7.86
C ALA A 264 4.42 32.16 6.94
N THR A 265 5.14 32.24 5.81
CA THR A 265 5.01 33.31 4.81
C THR A 265 4.99 32.79 3.38
N GLY A 266 4.45 31.59 3.15
CA GLY A 266 4.53 30.94 1.84
C GLY A 266 3.24 30.28 1.38
N THR A 267 3.31 29.71 0.18
CA THR A 267 2.22 28.96 -0.45
C THR A 267 2.51 27.46 -0.45
N ILE A 268 3.18 26.97 0.59
CA ILE A 268 3.57 25.57 0.75
C ILE A 268 2.90 25.01 1.99
N ALA A 269 2.24 23.87 1.82
CA ALA A 269 1.60 23.12 2.88
C ALA A 269 2.20 21.73 2.96
N ARG A 270 2.38 21.26 4.19
CA ARG A 270 2.76 19.89 4.49
C ARG A 270 1.52 19.07 4.74
N LEU A 271 1.43 17.92 4.09
CA LEU A 271 0.38 16.92 4.28
C LEU A 271 0.77 15.92 5.36
N ASP A 272 -0.22 15.21 5.87
CA ASP A 272 -0.09 14.13 6.84
C ASP A 272 0.44 12.84 6.23
N TYR A 273 0.01 12.53 5.00
CA TYR A 273 0.50 11.40 4.21
C TYR A 273 0.87 11.82 2.78
N PRO A 274 1.81 11.10 2.15
CA PRO A 274 2.17 11.28 0.74
C PRO A 274 0.98 11.31 -0.21
N LEU A 275 1.08 12.04 -1.32
CA LEU A 275 0.11 11.98 -2.42
C LEU A 275 0.09 10.57 -3.05
N GLN A 276 -1.09 10.08 -3.37
CA GLN A 276 -1.27 8.77 -4.03
C GLN A 276 -1.23 8.88 -5.55
N PHE A 277 -1.46 10.10 -6.06
CA PHE A 277 -1.56 10.37 -7.48
C PHE A 277 -0.65 11.54 -7.87
N ASP A 278 -0.24 11.53 -9.15
CA ASP A 278 0.27 12.73 -9.80
C ASP A 278 -0.91 13.67 -10.08
N HIS A 279 -0.79 14.90 -9.58
CA HIS A 279 -1.72 15.98 -9.87
C HIS A 279 -1.13 16.96 -10.85
N ASP A 280 -2.00 17.49 -11.71
CA ASP A 280 -1.62 18.49 -12.71
C ASP A 280 -1.64 19.90 -12.10
N ASP A 281 -0.91 20.83 -12.71
CA ASP A 281 -0.96 22.25 -12.36
C ASP A 281 -2.40 22.81 -12.49
N ASN A 282 -2.75 23.77 -11.64
CA ASN A 282 -4.07 24.41 -11.58
C ASN A 282 -5.25 23.48 -11.24
N VAL A 283 -5.00 22.27 -10.74
CA VAL A 283 -6.06 21.39 -10.23
C VAL A 283 -6.70 22.00 -8.97
N ALA A 284 -8.02 21.87 -8.86
CA ALA A 284 -8.79 22.43 -7.77
C ALA A 284 -8.57 21.66 -6.46
N VAL A 285 -8.24 22.41 -5.40
CA VAL A 285 -8.16 21.93 -4.03
C VAL A 285 -9.24 22.63 -3.21
N ARG A 286 -10.02 21.86 -2.45
CA ARG A 286 -11.15 22.40 -1.68
C ARG A 286 -11.09 21.98 -0.24
N ARG A 287 -11.38 22.93 0.65
CA ARG A 287 -11.56 22.65 2.07
C ARG A 287 -12.83 21.85 2.32
N ILE A 288 -12.69 20.77 3.08
CA ILE A 288 -13.80 19.93 3.54
C ILE A 288 -14.46 20.59 4.76
N ALA A 289 -15.78 20.42 4.89
CA ALA A 289 -16.51 20.97 6.02
C ALA A 289 -16.08 20.33 7.36
N ALA A 290 -16.21 21.06 8.47
CA ALA A 290 -15.54 20.68 9.72
C ALA A 290 -16.26 19.59 10.53
N THR A 291 -17.55 19.33 10.27
CA THR A 291 -18.37 18.43 11.09
C THR A 291 -19.36 17.62 10.25
N GLY A 292 -19.68 16.41 10.73
CA GLY A 292 -20.70 15.54 10.12
C GLY A 292 -20.34 15.01 8.74
N ILE A 293 -19.04 15.01 8.39
CA ILE A 293 -18.57 14.53 7.10
C ILE A 293 -18.51 13.02 7.09
N VAL A 294 -18.95 12.48 5.97
CA VAL A 294 -18.84 11.08 5.61
C VAL A 294 -18.00 11.05 4.35
N TYR A 295 -17.02 10.17 4.32
CA TYR A 295 -16.15 9.98 3.17
C TYR A 295 -16.59 8.73 2.43
N THR A 296 -16.56 8.80 1.11
CA THR A 296 -16.77 7.64 0.24
C THR A 296 -15.47 7.33 -0.47
N HIS A 297 -14.94 6.14 -0.22
CA HIS A 297 -13.73 5.60 -0.82
C HIS A 297 -14.11 4.53 -1.83
N ASN A 298 -13.82 4.79 -3.11
CA ASN A 298 -13.99 3.84 -4.18
C ASN A 298 -12.66 3.13 -4.42
N ILE A 299 -12.63 1.81 -4.22
CA ILE A 299 -11.49 0.97 -4.58
C ILE A 299 -11.72 0.48 -6.00
N LEU A 300 -10.95 1.05 -6.92
CA LEU A 300 -11.04 0.81 -8.35
C LEU A 300 -9.96 -0.18 -8.77
N GLU A 301 -10.36 -1.16 -9.55
CA GLU A 301 -9.45 -2.16 -10.10
C GLU A 301 -8.41 -1.49 -11.00
N THR A 302 -7.13 -1.78 -10.78
CA THR A 302 -6.06 -1.35 -11.69
C THR A 302 -5.12 -2.50 -11.99
N VAL A 303 -4.45 -2.40 -13.13
CA VAL A 303 -3.45 -3.38 -13.57
C VAL A 303 -2.25 -3.35 -12.62
N ASP A 304 -1.73 -2.16 -12.34
CA ASP A 304 -0.60 -1.96 -11.44
C ASP A 304 -1.11 -1.72 -10.01
N LEU A 305 -0.92 -2.69 -9.11
CA LEU A 305 -1.25 -2.51 -7.70
C LEU A 305 -0.28 -1.54 -7.03
N ASP A 306 -0.77 -0.92 -5.96
CA ASP A 306 0.09 -0.15 -5.09
C ASP A 306 0.89 -1.07 -4.18
N THR A 307 2.16 -0.72 -3.98
CA THR A 307 3.04 -1.45 -3.09
C THR A 307 2.88 -0.99 -1.65
N VAL A 308 3.16 -1.93 -0.73
CA VAL A 308 3.06 -1.74 0.71
C VAL A 308 4.42 -1.93 1.36
N SER A 309 4.74 -1.08 2.33
CA SER A 309 5.85 -1.32 3.25
C SER A 309 5.31 -1.91 4.55
N TRP A 310 6.05 -2.84 5.15
CA TRP A 310 5.78 -3.34 6.49
C TRP A 310 6.86 -2.89 7.45
N HIS A 311 6.49 -2.54 8.67
CA HIS A 311 7.43 -2.30 9.74
C HIS A 311 7.11 -3.17 10.94
N VAL A 312 8.12 -3.83 11.47
CA VAL A 312 8.02 -4.69 12.64
C VAL A 312 8.88 -4.10 13.75
N HIS A 313 8.24 -3.70 14.83
CA HIS A 313 8.87 -3.27 16.07
C HIS A 313 8.84 -4.41 17.10
N MET A 314 9.98 -4.72 17.70
CA MET A 314 10.08 -5.67 18.81
C MET A 314 10.84 -5.04 19.98
N ARG A 315 10.19 -5.01 21.14
CA ARG A 315 10.81 -4.59 22.39
C ARG A 315 11.46 -5.77 23.11
N ASP A 316 12.64 -5.54 23.68
CA ASP A 316 13.32 -6.52 24.54
C ASP A 316 12.50 -6.75 25.82
N SER A 317 12.59 -7.95 26.39
CA SER A 317 12.04 -8.38 27.67
C SER A 317 12.37 -7.46 28.86
N ALA A 318 13.46 -6.70 28.79
CA ALA A 318 13.81 -5.68 29.78
C ALA A 318 12.97 -4.39 29.64
N GLU A 319 12.14 -4.30 28.61
CA GLU A 319 11.28 -3.18 28.24
C GLU A 319 12.04 -1.86 28.03
N THR A 320 13.34 -1.95 27.72
CA THR A 320 14.20 -0.80 27.46
C THR A 320 14.29 -0.48 25.97
N ALA A 321 14.00 0.76 25.62
CA ALA A 321 14.08 1.30 24.27
C ALA A 321 15.46 1.19 23.58
N ALA A 322 16.53 0.94 24.36
CA ALA A 322 17.91 0.87 23.87
C ALA A 322 18.23 -0.41 23.09
N ASN A 323 17.42 -1.46 23.23
CA ASN A 323 17.61 -2.76 22.57
C ASN A 323 16.46 -3.07 21.60
N ASP A 324 15.65 -2.08 21.23
CA ASP A 324 14.53 -2.33 20.32
C ASP A 324 15.05 -2.84 18.98
N PHE A 325 14.39 -3.86 18.45
CA PHE A 325 14.69 -4.44 17.16
C PHE A 325 13.64 -4.03 16.16
N ASP A 326 14.06 -3.24 15.18
CA ASP A 326 13.19 -2.67 14.17
C ASP A 326 13.58 -3.20 12.80
N ARG A 327 12.56 -3.58 12.01
CA ARG A 327 12.72 -4.03 10.62
C ARG A 327 11.69 -3.37 9.74
N THR A 328 12.12 -2.86 8.59
CA THR A 328 11.23 -2.35 7.55
C THR A 328 11.43 -3.17 6.28
N TYR A 329 10.33 -3.71 5.77
CA TYR A 329 10.25 -4.42 4.50
C TYR A 329 9.59 -3.51 3.48
N PHE A 330 10.10 -3.50 2.25
CA PHE A 330 9.68 -2.55 1.22
C PHE A 330 9.47 -3.24 -0.13
N GLY A 331 8.64 -2.62 -0.97
CA GLY A 331 8.23 -3.15 -2.26
C GLY A 331 7.31 -4.36 -2.13
N GLY A 332 6.47 -4.38 -1.09
CA GLY A 332 5.50 -5.44 -0.86
C GLY A 332 4.39 -5.41 -1.90
N LEU A 333 4.14 -6.52 -2.58
CA LEU A 333 2.91 -6.75 -3.35
C LEU A 333 2.13 -7.89 -2.72
N ILE A 334 0.81 -7.75 -2.69
CA ILE A 334 -0.08 -8.77 -2.13
C ILE A 334 -0.50 -9.71 -3.25
N GLY A 335 0.09 -10.90 -3.27
CA GLY A 335 -0.20 -11.92 -4.28
C GLY A 335 -1.57 -12.54 -4.14
N SER A 336 -2.07 -12.67 -2.91
CA SER A 336 -3.42 -13.16 -2.65
C SER A 336 -4.00 -12.64 -1.34
N ALA A 337 -5.29 -12.40 -1.34
CA ALA A 337 -6.05 -12.03 -0.16
C ALA A 337 -7.42 -12.72 -0.16
N SER A 338 -7.92 -13.02 1.03
CA SER A 338 -9.28 -13.50 1.22
C SER A 338 -10.08 -12.56 2.12
N ILE A 339 -11.39 -12.48 1.88
CA ILE A 339 -12.37 -11.80 2.74
C ILE A 339 -13.48 -12.79 3.00
N ALA A 340 -13.81 -13.01 4.27
CA ALA A 340 -14.84 -13.95 4.66
C ALA A 340 -15.66 -13.45 5.85
N ALA A 341 -16.94 -13.82 5.85
CA ALA A 341 -17.82 -13.66 7.00
C ALA A 341 -19.00 -14.63 6.91
N ASP A 342 -19.50 -15.02 8.09
CA ASP A 342 -20.79 -15.70 8.26
C ASP A 342 -21.87 -14.68 8.59
N GLU A 343 -23.15 -15.02 8.38
CA GLU A 343 -24.31 -14.18 8.68
C GLU A 343 -24.29 -13.75 10.16
N GLY A 344 -24.23 -12.43 10.39
CA GLY A 344 -24.09 -11.87 11.74
C GLY A 344 -22.69 -12.02 12.36
N GLY A 345 -21.74 -12.64 11.66
CA GLY A 345 -20.34 -12.74 12.03
C GLY A 345 -19.53 -11.48 11.70
N MET A 346 -18.30 -11.43 12.22
CA MET A 346 -17.34 -10.37 11.93
C MET A 346 -16.71 -10.58 10.56
N LEU A 347 -16.42 -9.48 9.89
CA LEU A 347 -15.67 -9.48 8.64
C LEU A 347 -14.19 -9.72 8.91
N ASN A 348 -13.68 -10.85 8.41
CA ASN A 348 -12.27 -11.18 8.46
C ASN A 348 -11.64 -11.04 7.08
N MET A 349 -10.38 -10.61 7.07
CA MET A 349 -9.56 -10.53 5.88
C MET A 349 -8.21 -11.21 6.14
N SER A 350 -7.57 -11.73 5.11
CA SER A 350 -6.19 -12.22 5.18
C SER A 350 -5.36 -11.65 4.03
N TRP A 351 -4.06 -11.54 4.27
CA TRP A 351 -3.04 -11.32 3.25
C TRP A 351 -2.22 -12.60 3.18
N ASP A 352 -2.68 -13.56 2.37
CA ASP A 352 -2.18 -14.95 2.40
C ASP A 352 -0.78 -15.09 1.80
N GLY A 353 -0.38 -14.15 0.94
CA GLY A 353 0.96 -14.10 0.37
C GLY A 353 1.34 -12.68 0.01
N VAL A 354 2.47 -12.21 0.54
CA VAL A 354 3.03 -10.91 0.25
C VAL A 354 4.52 -11.06 -0.06
N ASN A 355 4.92 -10.68 -1.26
CA ASN A 355 6.32 -10.70 -1.69
C ASN A 355 6.93 -9.31 -1.63
N PHE A 356 8.15 -9.21 -1.11
CA PHE A 356 8.89 -7.95 -0.95
C PHE A 356 10.17 -7.91 -1.79
N LEU A 357 10.59 -6.71 -2.16
CA LEU A 357 11.86 -6.47 -2.86
C LEU A 357 13.07 -6.56 -1.93
N GLY A 358 12.89 -6.19 -0.66
CA GLY A 358 13.96 -6.24 0.32
C GLY A 358 13.55 -5.80 1.72
N MET A 359 14.55 -5.68 2.58
CA MET A 359 14.39 -5.26 3.97
C MET A 359 15.54 -4.33 4.42
N LYS A 360 15.28 -3.59 5.50
CA LYS A 360 16.23 -2.80 6.27
C LYS A 360 16.02 -3.03 7.77
N HIS A 361 17.08 -2.96 8.58
CA HIS A 361 16.98 -3.11 10.03
C HIS A 361 17.91 -2.17 10.81
N ASN A 362 17.61 -1.97 12.10
CA ASN A 362 18.36 -1.03 12.96
C ASN A 362 19.61 -1.64 13.65
N GLN A 363 19.85 -2.96 13.53
CA GLN A 363 20.96 -3.61 14.22
C GLN A 363 22.32 -3.29 13.57
N VAL A 364 23.20 -2.65 14.34
CA VAL A 364 24.60 -2.37 13.98
C VAL A 364 25.56 -3.02 14.97
N PHE A 365 26.78 -3.36 14.56
CA PHE A 365 27.79 -3.89 15.48
C PHE A 365 28.16 -2.83 16.53
N LYS A 366 28.08 -3.21 17.82
CA LYS A 366 28.32 -2.30 18.95
C LYS A 366 29.80 -1.95 19.19
N THR A 367 30.75 -2.59 18.49
CA THR A 367 32.20 -2.42 18.76
C THR A 367 33.08 -2.58 17.52
N ASN A 368 33.71 -1.48 17.05
CA ASN A 368 34.95 -1.41 16.24
C ASN A 368 35.17 -2.40 15.08
N ALA A 369 34.13 -3.06 14.55
CA ALA A 369 34.26 -3.93 13.40
C ALA A 369 34.09 -3.10 12.12
N THR A 370 35.08 -3.15 11.24
CA THR A 370 34.99 -2.66 9.86
C THR A 370 34.03 -3.47 8.99
N THR A 371 33.35 -4.46 9.58
CA THR A 371 32.47 -5.41 8.89
C THR A 371 31.04 -4.89 8.91
N HIS A 372 30.52 -4.60 7.73
CA HIS A 372 29.15 -4.18 7.50
C HIS A 372 28.16 -5.32 7.75
N ILE A 373 27.06 -5.05 8.47
CA ILE A 373 25.93 -5.98 8.54
C ILE A 373 25.02 -5.69 7.34
N PRO A 374 24.73 -6.68 6.48
CA PRO A 374 23.81 -6.50 5.35
C PRO A 374 22.46 -5.97 5.84
N HIS A 375 21.85 -5.05 5.08
CA HIS A 375 20.53 -4.46 5.39
C HIS A 375 20.45 -3.60 6.66
N ALA A 376 21.53 -3.43 7.43
CA ALA A 376 21.53 -2.45 8.51
C ALA A 376 21.38 -1.03 7.95
N GLY A 377 20.79 -0.08 8.66
CA GLY A 377 20.93 1.33 8.31
C GLY A 377 20.03 2.27 9.10
N VAL A 378 20.17 3.57 8.85
CA VAL A 378 19.36 4.60 9.51
C VAL A 378 17.88 4.42 9.15
N MET A 379 17.01 4.34 10.16
CA MET A 379 15.56 4.16 10.02
C MET A 379 14.84 4.93 11.13
N HIS A 380 13.59 5.34 10.89
CA HIS A 380 12.75 5.86 11.97
C HIS A 380 12.43 4.75 12.94
N LYS A 381 12.46 5.11 14.22
CA LYS A 381 11.90 4.28 15.26
C LYS A 381 10.40 4.52 15.29
N ILE A 382 9.62 3.46 15.10
CA ILE A 382 8.16 3.51 15.18
C ILE A 382 7.78 2.80 16.47
N THR A 383 7.23 3.56 17.41
CA THR A 383 6.82 3.06 18.71
C THR A 383 5.31 3.04 18.80
N SER A 384 4.77 2.41 19.86
CA SER A 384 3.33 2.36 20.10
C SER A 384 2.64 3.73 20.15
N GLY A 385 3.36 4.82 20.43
CA GLY A 385 2.82 6.18 20.44
C GLY A 385 2.68 6.79 19.04
N ASP A 386 3.37 6.22 18.04
CA ASP A 386 3.37 6.68 16.65
C ASP A 386 2.31 5.96 15.81
N VAL A 387 1.71 4.88 16.33
CA VAL A 387 0.79 4.02 15.57
C VAL A 387 -0.65 4.51 15.65
N ASP A 388 -1.29 4.60 14.48
CA ASP A 388 -2.71 4.89 14.35
C ASP A 388 -3.54 3.61 14.54
N PHE A 389 -3.94 3.34 15.78
CA PHE A 389 -4.82 2.22 16.10
C PHE A 389 -6.28 2.56 15.76
N PRO A 390 -6.95 1.80 14.87
CA PRO A 390 -8.37 1.96 14.63
C PRO A 390 -9.15 1.75 15.92
N THR A 391 -9.89 2.76 16.34
CA THR A 391 -10.74 2.71 17.54
C THR A 391 -12.19 2.28 17.24
N SER A 392 -12.45 1.96 15.97
CA SER A 392 -13.78 1.63 15.48
C SER A 392 -14.15 0.17 15.75
N ASN A 393 -15.45 -0.11 15.91
CA ASN A 393 -15.92 -1.49 16.06
C ASN A 393 -15.67 -2.31 14.77
N PRO A 394 -15.60 -3.64 14.85
CA PRO A 394 -15.55 -4.50 13.67
C PRO A 394 -16.75 -4.29 12.73
N TYR A 395 -16.54 -4.55 11.44
CA TYR A 395 -17.65 -4.70 10.50
C TYR A 395 -18.33 -6.06 10.70
N PHE A 396 -19.66 -6.05 10.69
CA PHE A 396 -20.47 -7.26 10.74
C PHE A 396 -21.15 -7.49 9.41
N PHE A 397 -21.28 -8.75 9.02
CA PHE A 397 -22.03 -9.11 7.83
C PHE A 397 -23.53 -8.97 8.12
N SER A 398 -24.12 -7.89 7.60
CA SER A 398 -25.53 -7.54 7.83
C SER A 398 -26.43 -8.17 6.76
N GLN A 399 -26.02 -8.09 5.50
CA GLN A 399 -26.79 -8.62 4.37
C GLN A 399 -25.92 -8.84 3.13
N GLY A 400 -26.20 -9.91 2.40
CA GLY A 400 -25.74 -10.09 1.03
C GLY A 400 -26.89 -10.59 0.18
N SER A 401 -26.99 -10.11 -1.05
CA SER A 401 -28.05 -10.47 -1.98
C SER A 401 -27.45 -10.85 -3.33
N VAL A 402 -27.98 -11.91 -3.92
CA VAL A 402 -27.74 -12.27 -5.32
C VAL A 402 -28.95 -11.79 -6.11
N LYS A 403 -28.69 -10.98 -7.13
CA LYS A 403 -29.72 -10.45 -8.02
C LYS A 403 -29.51 -11.07 -9.41
N LEU A 404 -30.62 -11.38 -10.09
CA LEU A 404 -30.66 -11.80 -11.49
C LEU A 404 -31.62 -10.86 -12.20
N PHE A 405 -31.17 -10.18 -13.26
CA PHE A 405 -31.99 -9.22 -14.01
C PHE A 405 -32.63 -8.13 -13.12
N GLY A 406 -31.87 -7.65 -12.14
CA GLY A 406 -32.34 -6.64 -11.17
C GLY A 406 -33.30 -7.15 -10.08
N VAL A 407 -33.62 -8.45 -10.05
CA VAL A 407 -34.50 -9.06 -9.03
C VAL A 407 -33.67 -9.91 -8.06
N GLU A 408 -33.86 -9.73 -6.76
CA GLU A 408 -33.22 -10.56 -5.73
C GLU A 408 -33.76 -11.99 -5.77
N VAL A 409 -32.85 -12.97 -5.93
CA VAL A 409 -33.20 -14.39 -6.09
C VAL A 409 -32.68 -15.27 -4.96
N ALA A 410 -31.68 -14.82 -4.20
CA ALA A 410 -31.15 -15.53 -3.06
C ALA A 410 -30.45 -14.58 -2.09
N ARG A 411 -30.48 -14.94 -0.80
CA ARG A 411 -29.74 -14.23 0.26
C ARG A 411 -28.46 -14.98 0.58
N VAL A 412 -27.37 -14.25 0.76
CA VAL A 412 -26.06 -14.82 1.13
C VAL A 412 -26.01 -15.05 2.64
N ARG A 413 -25.65 -16.26 3.05
CA ARG A 413 -25.47 -16.64 4.47
C ARG A 413 -24.02 -16.62 4.91
N ASN A 414 -23.11 -17.05 4.05
CA ASN A 414 -21.69 -16.92 4.28
C ASN A 414 -21.03 -16.70 2.93
N PHE A 415 -19.83 -16.15 2.94
CA PHE A 415 -19.02 -16.09 1.75
C PHE A 415 -17.54 -16.17 2.12
N ASN A 416 -16.75 -16.65 1.18
CA ASN A 416 -15.32 -16.48 1.12
C ASN A 416 -14.97 -15.97 -0.27
N LEU A 417 -14.60 -14.69 -0.34
CA LEU A 417 -14.11 -14.03 -1.52
C LEU A 417 -12.59 -14.09 -1.52
N THR A 418 -11.98 -14.63 -2.57
CA THR A 418 -10.52 -14.64 -2.76
C THR A 418 -10.15 -13.88 -4.01
N VAL A 419 -9.08 -13.08 -3.91
CA VAL A 419 -8.39 -12.47 -5.04
C VAL A 419 -6.98 -13.06 -5.13
N ALA A 420 -6.59 -13.47 -6.33
CA ALA A 420 -5.23 -13.89 -6.65
C ALA A 420 -4.68 -12.99 -7.76
N ASN A 421 -3.59 -12.30 -7.48
CA ASN A 421 -2.91 -11.36 -8.39
C ASN A 421 -1.82 -12.05 -9.23
N GLY A 422 -1.52 -13.32 -8.93
CA GLY A 422 -0.58 -14.14 -9.69
C GLY A 422 0.83 -13.55 -9.75
N GLU A 423 1.27 -12.91 -8.67
CA GLU A 423 2.56 -12.22 -8.65
C GLU A 423 3.75 -13.18 -8.87
N GLU A 424 4.74 -12.71 -9.63
CA GLU A 424 5.96 -13.44 -9.95
C GLU A 424 7.18 -12.58 -9.59
N PRO A 425 7.96 -13.00 -8.57
CA PRO A 425 9.26 -12.38 -8.28
C PRO A 425 10.26 -12.68 -9.40
N ARG A 426 10.82 -11.63 -10.00
CA ARG A 426 11.81 -11.72 -11.08
C ARG A 426 13.18 -11.26 -10.61
N TYR A 427 14.19 -12.02 -11.03
CA TYR A 427 15.58 -11.81 -10.65
C TYR A 427 16.39 -11.46 -11.90
N TYR A 428 16.79 -10.19 -12.03
CA TYR A 428 17.67 -9.74 -13.09
C TYR A 428 19.12 -9.69 -12.62
N ILE A 429 20.04 -9.94 -13.54
CA ILE A 429 21.45 -9.65 -13.32
C ILE A 429 21.60 -8.13 -13.34
N GLN A 430 21.70 -7.53 -12.17
CA GLN A 430 21.97 -6.10 -12.04
C GLN A 430 23.44 -5.88 -11.72
N ARG A 431 23.96 -4.73 -12.17
CA ARG A 431 25.28 -4.26 -11.80
C ARG A 431 25.37 -3.77 -10.35
N ARG A 432 24.27 -3.78 -9.58
CA ARG A 432 24.31 -3.50 -8.14
C ARG A 432 25.22 -4.53 -7.47
N HIS A 433 26.49 -4.17 -7.34
CA HIS A 433 27.47 -4.97 -6.64
C HIS A 433 27.19 -4.80 -5.14
N GLY A 434 26.68 -5.85 -4.51
CA GLY A 434 26.36 -5.87 -3.09
C GLY A 434 25.94 -7.27 -2.66
N GLU A 435 25.60 -7.44 -1.38
CA GLU A 435 25.10 -8.71 -0.84
C GLU A 435 23.60 -8.95 -1.10
N GLN A 436 22.92 -7.98 -1.74
CA GLN A 436 21.50 -8.04 -2.05
C GLN A 436 21.27 -8.90 -3.30
N ARG A 437 20.63 -10.07 -3.12
CA ARG A 437 20.21 -11.00 -4.17
C ARG A 437 18.71 -11.25 -4.14
N GLY A 438 17.97 -10.26 -3.63
CA GLY A 438 16.51 -10.26 -3.60
C GLY A 438 15.89 -10.11 -5.00
N PRO A 439 14.55 -10.21 -5.09
CA PRO A 439 13.82 -9.90 -6.30
C PRO A 439 14.12 -8.48 -6.77
N THR A 440 14.29 -8.30 -8.07
CA THR A 440 14.55 -6.99 -8.68
C THR A 440 13.29 -6.30 -9.16
N GLU A 441 12.25 -7.08 -9.40
CA GLU A 441 10.92 -6.68 -9.83
C GLU A 441 9.98 -7.77 -9.33
N ILE A 442 8.80 -7.40 -8.84
CA ILE A 442 7.70 -8.33 -8.65
C ILE A 442 6.66 -7.90 -9.65
N ARG A 443 6.28 -8.83 -10.53
CA ARG A 443 5.37 -8.53 -11.63
C ARG A 443 4.06 -9.26 -11.42
N GLU A 444 2.96 -8.55 -11.56
CA GLU A 444 1.63 -9.16 -11.51
C GLU A 444 1.34 -9.95 -12.78
N GLN A 445 0.52 -10.97 -12.63
CA GLN A 445 -0.06 -11.70 -13.75
C GLN A 445 -1.56 -11.40 -13.82
N ARG A 446 -2.29 -12.28 -14.51
CA ARG A 446 -3.73 -12.14 -14.62
C ARG A 446 -4.37 -12.31 -13.24
N ARG A 447 -5.13 -11.30 -12.82
CA ARG A 447 -5.95 -11.35 -11.63
C ARG A 447 -7.12 -12.31 -11.80
N GLU A 448 -7.39 -13.08 -10.76
CA GLU A 448 -8.54 -13.99 -10.68
C GLU A 448 -9.31 -13.74 -9.38
N TYR A 449 -10.63 -13.61 -9.50
CA TYR A 449 -11.54 -13.53 -8.38
C TYR A 449 -12.38 -14.80 -8.32
N SER A 450 -12.41 -15.44 -7.15
CA SER A 450 -13.26 -16.58 -6.87
C SER A 450 -14.03 -16.34 -5.59
N MET A 451 -15.29 -16.74 -5.56
CA MET A 451 -16.12 -16.64 -4.37
C MET A 451 -16.85 -17.95 -4.12
N ALA A 452 -16.64 -18.51 -2.93
CA ALA A 452 -17.48 -19.59 -2.40
C ALA A 452 -18.57 -18.95 -1.53
N VAL A 453 -19.83 -19.34 -1.72
CA VAL A 453 -20.97 -18.71 -1.04
C VAL A 453 -22.06 -19.73 -0.73
N THR A 454 -22.61 -19.71 0.49
CA THR A 454 -23.85 -20.43 0.80
C THR A 454 -25.03 -19.49 0.61
N LEU A 455 -25.93 -19.87 -0.31
CA LEU A 455 -27.12 -19.12 -0.69
C LEU A 455 -28.36 -19.71 -0.04
N ALA A 456 -29.13 -18.90 0.68
CA ALA A 456 -30.47 -19.23 1.13
C ALA A 456 -31.49 -18.82 0.06
N LEU A 457 -32.25 -19.80 -0.45
CA LEU A 457 -33.30 -19.54 -1.43
C LEU A 457 -34.53 -18.95 -0.72
N PRO A 458 -35.19 -17.94 -1.32
CA PRO A 458 -36.42 -17.39 -0.75
C PRO A 458 -37.50 -18.48 -0.71
N ASP A 459 -38.18 -18.58 0.43
CA ASP A 459 -39.41 -19.37 0.53
C ASP A 459 -40.45 -18.80 -0.44
N SER A 460 -41.20 -19.69 -1.09
CA SER A 460 -41.91 -19.46 -2.34
C SER A 460 -42.67 -18.12 -2.37
N GLN A 461 -42.06 -17.07 -2.93
CA GLN A 461 -42.82 -15.89 -3.34
C GLN A 461 -43.71 -16.29 -4.52
N ALA A 462 -44.96 -15.85 -4.50
CA ALA A 462 -45.92 -16.11 -5.57
C ALA A 462 -45.28 -15.78 -6.92
N SER A 463 -45.14 -16.81 -7.76
CA SER A 463 -44.50 -16.77 -9.08
C SER A 463 -45.06 -15.60 -9.91
N THR A 464 -44.39 -14.45 -9.87
CA THR A 464 -44.51 -13.45 -10.92
C THR A 464 -43.67 -13.94 -12.12
N ALA A 465 -43.95 -13.45 -13.33
CA ALA A 465 -43.31 -13.93 -14.56
C ALA A 465 -41.76 -13.88 -14.55
N THR A 466 -41.19 -13.18 -13.57
CA THR A 466 -39.75 -13.02 -13.28
C THR A 466 -39.16 -14.14 -12.40
N ALA A 467 -39.95 -15.06 -11.84
CA ALA A 467 -39.49 -16.11 -10.91
C ALA A 467 -38.82 -17.34 -11.58
N THR A 468 -38.68 -17.36 -12.91
CA THR A 468 -38.02 -18.47 -13.64
C THR A 468 -36.53 -18.22 -13.93
N THR A 469 -35.92 -17.20 -13.32
CA THR A 469 -34.59 -16.67 -13.70
C THR A 469 -33.41 -17.55 -13.31
N LEU A 470 -33.43 -18.23 -12.16
CA LEU A 470 -32.31 -19.07 -11.72
C LEU A 470 -32.22 -20.39 -12.50
N PHE A 471 -33.36 -20.99 -12.85
CA PHE A 471 -33.42 -22.14 -13.75
C PHE A 471 -33.05 -21.76 -15.19
N LYS A 472 -33.41 -20.54 -15.64
CA LYS A 472 -32.97 -20.00 -16.92
C LYS A 472 -31.45 -19.78 -16.94
N GLU A 473 -30.85 -19.25 -15.88
CA GLU A 473 -29.39 -19.11 -15.77
C GLU A 473 -28.68 -20.47 -15.87
N PHE A 474 -29.16 -21.48 -15.13
CA PHE A 474 -28.64 -22.84 -15.24
C PHE A 474 -28.83 -23.46 -16.63
N MET A 475 -29.94 -23.17 -17.30
CA MET A 475 -30.25 -23.76 -18.61
C MET A 475 -29.56 -23.02 -19.77
N TYR A 476 -29.27 -21.73 -19.61
CA TYR A 476 -28.62 -20.90 -20.63
C TYR A 476 -27.11 -20.71 -20.40
N GLU A 477 -26.54 -21.16 -19.28
CA GLU A 477 -25.09 -21.08 -18.99
C GLU A 477 -24.52 -19.66 -19.22
N ALA A 478 -25.31 -18.64 -18.84
CA ALA A 478 -25.06 -17.22 -19.09
C ALA A 478 -25.02 -16.77 -20.58
N ASP A 479 -25.32 -17.64 -21.56
CA ASP A 479 -25.42 -17.32 -22.99
C ASP A 479 -26.79 -16.69 -23.34
N TYR A 480 -26.83 -15.36 -23.28
CA TYR A 480 -28.04 -14.57 -23.50
C TYR A 480 -28.14 -14.00 -24.91
N GLY A 481 -27.65 -14.74 -25.92
CA GLY A 481 -27.79 -14.38 -27.34
C GLY A 481 -26.91 -13.22 -27.82
N SER A 482 -26.15 -12.60 -26.91
CA SER A 482 -25.11 -11.59 -27.22
C SER A 482 -23.75 -11.95 -26.58
N GLY A 483 -23.59 -13.21 -26.15
CA GLY A 483 -22.45 -13.69 -25.39
C GLY A 483 -22.78 -13.92 -23.92
N ILE A 484 -21.75 -14.30 -23.16
CA ILE A 484 -21.85 -14.62 -21.74
C ILE A 484 -22.02 -13.33 -20.93
N LYS A 485 -23.23 -13.09 -20.42
CA LYS A 485 -23.55 -11.99 -19.50
C LYS A 485 -23.84 -12.61 -18.13
N GLY A 486 -22.90 -12.50 -17.20
CA GLY A 486 -23.07 -13.01 -15.83
C GLY A 486 -24.11 -12.22 -15.03
N PHE A 487 -24.22 -12.49 -13.73
CA PHE A 487 -25.17 -11.81 -12.85
C PHE A 487 -24.51 -10.92 -11.80
N ASN A 488 -25.34 -10.16 -11.07
CA ASN A 488 -24.88 -9.22 -10.06
C ASN A 488 -25.01 -9.75 -8.63
N ILE A 489 -24.01 -9.42 -7.82
CA ILE A 489 -23.93 -9.76 -6.40
C ILE A 489 -23.58 -8.50 -5.64
N GLU A 490 -24.32 -8.24 -4.56
CA GLU A 490 -24.07 -7.13 -3.66
C GLU A 490 -23.92 -7.65 -2.24
N LEU A 491 -22.76 -7.43 -1.65
CA LEU A 491 -22.45 -7.72 -0.24
C LEU A 491 -22.35 -6.40 0.51
N THR A 492 -23.11 -6.22 1.58
CA THR A 492 -23.07 -5.02 2.43
C THR A 492 -22.70 -5.40 3.85
N PHE A 493 -21.72 -4.69 4.40
CA PHE A 493 -21.27 -4.79 5.78
C PHE A 493 -21.59 -3.47 6.45
N THR A 494 -22.53 -3.45 7.38
CA THR A 494 -22.97 -2.21 8.03
C THR A 494 -22.52 -2.21 9.47
N ARG A 495 -21.79 -1.16 9.87
CA ARG A 495 -21.47 -0.88 11.27
C ARG A 495 -22.37 0.22 11.85
N GLY A 496 -22.86 1.14 11.02
CA GLY A 496 -23.71 2.25 11.42
C GLY A 496 -24.34 2.99 10.24
N ALA A 497 -25.11 4.06 10.53
CA ALA A 497 -25.93 4.77 9.54
C ALA A 497 -25.16 5.39 8.36
N ASN A 498 -23.86 5.66 8.54
CA ASN A 498 -22.95 6.21 7.52
C ASN A 498 -21.61 5.48 7.54
N ASP A 499 -21.66 4.19 7.85
CA ASP A 499 -20.48 3.38 8.16
C ASP A 499 -20.69 1.97 7.62
N LYS A 500 -20.23 1.76 6.38
CA LYS A 500 -20.45 0.53 5.63
C LYS A 500 -19.35 0.25 4.60
N ILE A 501 -19.16 -1.03 4.32
CA ILE A 501 -18.42 -1.53 3.16
C ILE A 501 -19.44 -2.19 2.23
N THR A 502 -19.39 -1.87 0.94
CA THR A 502 -20.22 -2.49 -0.09
C THR A 502 -19.33 -3.08 -1.17
N ILE A 503 -19.43 -4.39 -1.39
CA ILE A 503 -18.78 -5.08 -2.50
C ILE A 503 -19.83 -5.34 -3.56
N ARG A 504 -19.59 -4.84 -4.77
CA ARG A 504 -20.48 -4.99 -5.93
C ARG A 504 -19.76 -5.75 -7.04
N ILE A 505 -20.35 -6.86 -7.47
CA ILE A 505 -20.00 -7.59 -8.69
C ILE A 505 -21.16 -7.33 -9.66
N PRO A 506 -20.99 -6.55 -10.72
CA PRO A 506 -22.12 -6.18 -11.59
C PRO A 506 -22.36 -7.20 -12.71
N ASP A 507 -23.55 -7.15 -13.32
CA ASP A 507 -24.04 -8.03 -14.40
C ASP A 507 -23.72 -7.49 -15.81
N ASP A 508 -23.83 -6.17 -16.02
CA ASP A 508 -23.53 -5.48 -17.28
C ASP A 508 -22.93 -4.08 -17.02
N TYR A 509 -21.72 -3.81 -17.52
CA TYR A 509 -21.13 -2.46 -17.43
C TYR A 509 -21.56 -1.62 -18.63
N THR A 510 -22.76 -1.07 -18.61
CA THR A 510 -23.04 0.11 -19.45
C THR A 510 -22.46 1.33 -18.77
N SER A 511 -21.34 1.84 -19.30
CA SER A 511 -20.64 3.05 -18.86
C SER A 511 -21.62 4.19 -18.56
N GLY A 512 -21.65 4.68 -17.31
CA GLY A 512 -22.35 5.93 -17.00
C GLY A 512 -22.93 6.06 -15.59
N ASP A 513 -23.14 4.98 -14.84
CA ASP A 513 -23.63 5.09 -13.47
C ASP A 513 -22.46 5.26 -12.48
N GLU A 514 -22.00 6.51 -12.35
CA GLU A 514 -21.00 6.96 -11.36
C GLU A 514 -21.40 6.60 -9.91
N GLY A 515 -22.68 6.30 -9.66
CA GLY A 515 -23.21 5.89 -8.36
C GLY A 515 -23.18 4.39 -8.05
N THR A 516 -22.89 3.50 -9.02
CA THR A 516 -23.01 2.04 -8.81
C THR A 516 -21.98 1.15 -9.52
N GLY A 517 -21.18 1.66 -10.46
CA GLY A 517 -20.26 0.82 -11.27
C GLY A 517 -18.78 0.91 -10.89
N ALA A 518 -18.05 -0.21 -10.94
CA ALA A 518 -16.58 -0.25 -11.09
C ALA A 518 -16.16 0.31 -12.47
N ASP A 519 -14.88 0.62 -12.66
CA ASP A 519 -14.38 0.96 -13.98
C ASP A 519 -14.53 -0.20 -14.98
N VAL A 520 -14.61 0.15 -16.27
CA VAL A 520 -14.83 -0.79 -17.37
C VAL A 520 -13.61 -1.69 -17.53
N GLY A 521 -13.61 -2.84 -16.84
CA GLY A 521 -12.64 -3.91 -17.04
C GLY A 521 -12.73 -4.50 -18.45
N GLY A 522 -11.60 -4.96 -18.99
CA GLY A 522 -11.43 -5.34 -20.41
C GLY A 522 -12.26 -6.50 -20.96
N ASN A 523 -13.23 -7.03 -20.21
CA ASN A 523 -14.32 -7.90 -20.68
C ASN A 523 -15.46 -7.87 -19.65
N GLN A 524 -16.61 -7.34 -20.05
CA GLN A 524 -17.81 -7.10 -19.22
C GLN A 524 -18.54 -8.41 -18.89
N ILE A 525 -17.95 -9.23 -18.03
CA ILE A 525 -18.53 -10.51 -17.62
C ILE A 525 -18.75 -10.44 -16.11
N GLY A 526 -20.03 -10.40 -15.71
CA GLY A 526 -20.44 -10.47 -14.31
C GLY A 526 -20.14 -11.82 -13.65
N ALA A 527 -20.81 -12.11 -12.55
CA ALA A 527 -20.64 -13.37 -11.84
C ALA A 527 -21.09 -14.57 -12.69
N ILE A 528 -20.25 -15.62 -12.74
CA ILE A 528 -20.54 -16.89 -13.39
C ILE A 528 -20.56 -17.98 -12.31
N LEU A 529 -21.62 -18.78 -12.27
CA LEU A 529 -21.68 -19.99 -11.45
C LEU A 529 -20.82 -21.10 -12.09
N ARG A 530 -19.80 -21.57 -11.38
CA ARG A 530 -19.01 -22.76 -11.77
C ARG A 530 -19.66 -24.04 -11.25
N SER A 531 -20.18 -24.00 -10.03
CA SER A 531 -20.94 -25.09 -9.44
C SER A 531 -21.94 -24.56 -8.41
N ALA A 532 -23.03 -25.27 -8.21
CA ALA A 532 -24.02 -24.98 -7.17
C ALA A 532 -24.63 -26.31 -6.70
N THR A 533 -24.05 -26.87 -5.64
CA THR A 533 -24.44 -28.19 -5.14
C THR A 533 -25.67 -28.04 -4.25
N HIS A 534 -26.75 -28.72 -4.62
CA HIS A 534 -27.97 -28.79 -3.82
C HIS A 534 -27.89 -29.95 -2.83
N ASN A 535 -27.43 -29.66 -1.62
CA ASN A 535 -27.46 -30.63 -0.54
C ASN A 535 -28.89 -30.74 0.01
N ILE A 536 -29.47 -31.94 0.04
CA ILE A 536 -30.75 -32.19 0.70
C ILE A 536 -30.46 -32.33 2.20
N THR A 537 -30.28 -31.20 2.87
CA THR A 537 -30.15 -31.11 4.32
C THR A 537 -31.52 -30.78 4.94
N GLY A 538 -31.70 -31.06 6.23
CA GLY A 538 -32.92 -30.68 6.97
C GLY A 538 -33.02 -29.18 7.26
N ASP A 539 -32.26 -28.35 6.56
CA ASP A 539 -32.16 -26.92 6.82
C ASP A 539 -33.38 -26.17 6.26
N ASN A 540 -33.82 -25.16 7.00
CA ASN A 540 -34.91 -24.27 6.60
C ASN A 540 -34.47 -22.81 6.75
N PRO A 541 -34.52 -21.99 5.69
CA PRO A 541 -34.77 -22.30 4.27
C PRO A 541 -33.72 -23.23 3.63
N VAL A 542 -34.05 -23.75 2.44
CA VAL A 542 -33.15 -24.54 1.58
C VAL A 542 -31.90 -23.73 1.24
N GLN A 543 -30.74 -24.38 1.36
CA GLN A 543 -29.44 -23.78 1.13
C GLN A 543 -28.75 -24.40 -0.09
N VAL A 544 -27.91 -23.60 -0.75
CA VAL A 544 -27.12 -24.01 -1.92
C VAL A 544 -25.70 -23.51 -1.75
N ASP A 545 -24.73 -24.41 -1.81
CA ASP A 545 -23.32 -24.04 -1.82
C ASP A 545 -22.90 -23.77 -3.27
N ALA A 546 -22.61 -22.52 -3.57
CA ALA A 546 -22.23 -22.05 -4.89
C ALA A 546 -20.77 -21.62 -4.94
N ASP A 547 -20.12 -21.97 -6.05
CA ASP A 547 -18.78 -21.52 -6.41
C ASP A 547 -18.88 -20.61 -7.62
N ILE A 548 -18.40 -19.38 -7.46
CA ILE A 548 -18.64 -18.28 -8.38
C ILE A 548 -17.29 -17.73 -8.84
N LEU A 549 -17.17 -17.47 -10.15
CA LEU A 549 -16.03 -16.82 -10.78
C LEU A 549 -16.48 -15.50 -11.39
N PHE A 550 -15.65 -14.47 -11.28
CA PHE A 550 -15.90 -13.18 -11.95
C PHE A 550 -14.59 -12.48 -12.29
N ARG A 551 -14.67 -11.44 -13.13
CA ARG A 551 -13.48 -10.74 -13.64
C ARG A 551 -13.16 -9.46 -12.90
N ASN A 552 -14.15 -8.80 -12.32
CA ASN A 552 -13.97 -7.53 -11.65
C ASN A 552 -14.99 -7.35 -10.52
N LEU A 553 -14.66 -6.42 -9.63
CA LEU A 553 -15.52 -5.99 -8.55
C LEU A 553 -15.28 -4.51 -8.26
N LYS A 554 -16.24 -3.87 -7.61
CA LYS A 554 -16.07 -2.57 -6.95
C LYS A 554 -16.19 -2.75 -5.46
N ILE A 555 -15.29 -2.12 -4.70
CA ILE A 555 -15.48 -1.95 -3.27
C ILE A 555 -15.71 -0.46 -3.01
N GLU A 556 -16.82 -0.16 -2.35
CA GLU A 556 -17.13 1.17 -1.84
C GLU A 556 -17.09 1.12 -0.31
N VAL A 557 -16.29 1.97 0.30
CA VAL A 557 -16.26 2.15 1.75
C VAL A 557 -16.78 3.53 2.08
N THR A 558 -17.81 3.59 2.91
CA THR A 558 -18.41 4.82 3.41
C THR A 558 -18.17 4.87 4.91
N ASP A 559 -17.34 5.79 5.41
CA ASP A 559 -17.09 5.94 6.84
C ASP A 559 -16.67 7.38 7.23
N GLY A 560 -16.23 7.57 8.48
CA GLY A 560 -15.75 8.87 8.99
C GLY A 560 -14.24 9.10 8.86
N LEU A 561 -13.49 8.16 8.27
CA LEU A 561 -12.05 8.27 8.09
C LEU A 561 -11.78 8.99 6.77
N TYR A 562 -10.95 10.02 6.80
CA TYR A 562 -10.69 10.82 5.59
C TYR A 562 -9.63 10.19 4.68
N TYR A 563 -8.79 9.28 5.20
CA TYR A 563 -7.62 8.77 4.51
C TYR A 563 -7.53 7.25 4.54
N TYR A 564 -7.33 6.70 3.33
CA TYR A 564 -7.10 5.29 3.03
C TYR A 564 -5.77 5.21 2.28
N PRO A 565 -4.72 4.61 2.87
CA PRO A 565 -3.34 4.76 2.44
C PRO A 565 -3.02 4.24 1.07
#